data_AF-A0A699XPA4-F1
#
_entry.id   AF-A0A699XPA4-F1
#
_cell.length_a   1.000
_cell.length_b   1.000
_cell.length_c   1.000
_cell.angle_alpha   90.00
_cell.angle_beta   90.00
_cell.angle_gamma   90.00
#
_symmetry.space_group_name_H-M   'P 1'
#
loop_
_entity.id
_entity.type
_entity.pdbx_description
1 polymer ?
#
loop_
_entity_poly.entity_id
_entity_poly.type
_entity_poly.pdbx_seq_one_letter_code
_entity_poly.pdbx_strand_id
1 'polypeptide(L)' 'MTSEIPTIHDQPIVSEFPDVFPDEPPGIPPVREVEFNIGAEPISKAPYRMAPVELKELKDQLQELLERGFIRL' A
#
# COMPACT_ATOMS: atom_id res chain seq x y z
N MET A 1 19.85 26.75 7.31
CA MET A 1 18.50 27.06 6.82
C MET A 1 17.90 25.76 6.32
N THR A 2 17.27 25.00 7.20
CA THR A 2 16.44 23.87 6.80
C THR A 2 15.14 24.48 6.31
N SER A 3 14.92 24.45 4.99
CA SER A 3 13.60 24.76 4.46
C SER A 3 12.68 23.64 4.93
N GLU A 4 11.81 23.94 5.87
CA GLU A 4 10.73 23.04 6.29
C GLU A 4 9.97 22.62 5.02
N ILE A 5 10.00 21.33 4.70
CA ILE A 5 9.25 20.80 3.57
C ILE A 5 7.77 20.86 3.99
N PRO A 6 6.91 21.60 3.26
CA PRO A 6 5.49 21.67 3.62
C PRO A 6 4.90 20.26 3.63
N THR A 7 4.10 19.97 4.66
CA THR A 7 3.45 18.67 4.81
C THR A 7 2.37 18.52 3.74
N ILE A 8 2.05 17.29 3.36
CA ILE A 8 1.01 17.02 2.35
C ILE A 8 -0.35 17.63 2.77
N HIS A 9 -0.62 17.69 4.08
CA HIS A 9 -1.84 18.28 4.64
C HIS A 9 -1.90 19.81 4.53
N ASP A 10 -0.77 20.49 4.28
CA ASP A 10 -0.74 21.94 4.03
C ASP A 10 -1.19 22.30 2.61
N GLN A 11 -1.40 21.30 1.73
CA GLN A 11 -1.82 21.52 0.36
C GLN A 11 -3.36 21.67 0.29
N PRO A 12 -3.88 22.77 -0.29
CA PRO A 12 -5.33 23.00 -0.39
C PRO A 12 -6.11 21.88 -1.10
N ILE A 13 -5.45 21.17 -2.01
CA ILE A 13 -6.06 20.06 -2.74
C ILE A 13 -6.36 18.85 -1.84
N VAL A 14 -5.60 18.65 -0.77
CA VAL A 14 -5.80 17.51 0.14
C VAL A 14 -7.03 17.74 1.01
N SER A 15 -7.29 18.97 1.43
CA SER A 15 -8.50 19.33 2.18
C SER A 15 -9.74 19.41 1.29
N GLU A 16 -9.60 19.64 -0.01
CA GLU A 16 -10.69 19.65 -0.98
C GLU A 16 -11.20 18.23 -1.32
N PHE A 17 -10.34 17.21 -1.23
CA PHE A 17 -10.65 15.82 -1.58
C PHE A 17 -10.37 14.83 -0.43
N PRO A 18 -11.09 14.93 0.69
CA PRO A 18 -10.88 14.06 1.86
C PRO A 18 -11.20 12.58 1.59
N ASP A 19 -12.03 12.29 0.59
CA ASP A 19 -12.37 10.95 0.12
C ASP A 19 -11.27 10.31 -0.74
N VAL A 20 -10.46 11.13 -1.41
CA VAL A 20 -9.33 10.70 -2.24
C VAL A 20 -8.04 10.54 -1.42
N PHE A 21 -7.88 11.37 -0.39
CA PHE A 21 -6.71 11.37 0.52
C PHE A 21 -7.10 11.05 1.98
N PRO A 22 -7.73 9.90 2.26
CA PRO A 22 -8.02 9.52 3.64
C PRO A 22 -6.72 9.13 4.38
N ASP A 23 -6.70 9.33 5.70
CA ASP A 23 -5.56 8.95 6.55
C ASP A 23 -5.27 7.44 6.49
N GLU A 24 -6.31 6.64 6.25
CA GLU A 24 -6.18 5.21 5.94
C GLU A 24 -6.80 4.90 4.57
N PRO A 25 -6.14 4.08 3.73
CA PRO A 25 -6.68 3.73 2.44
C PRO A 25 -8.03 3.02 2.57
N PRO A 26 -9.00 3.30 1.68
CA PRO A 26 -10.18 2.46 1.58
C PRO A 26 -9.71 1.05 1.28
N GLY A 27 -10.43 0.03 1.78
CA GLY A 27 -10.12 -1.40 1.63
C GLY A 27 -9.92 -1.84 0.17
N ILE A 28 -9.94 -3.15 -0.11
CA ILE A 28 -9.81 -3.60 -1.51
C ILE A 28 -10.80 -2.85 -2.41
N PRO A 29 -10.34 -2.24 -3.52
CA PRO A 29 -11.23 -1.58 -4.47
C PRO A 29 -12.33 -2.56 -4.89
N PRO A 30 -13.59 -2.11 -5.02
CA PRO A 30 -14.66 -2.97 -5.47
C PRO A 30 -14.30 -3.67 -6.78
N VAL A 31 -14.79 -4.90 -6.96
CA VAL A 31 -14.58 -5.68 -8.17
C VAL A 31 -14.99 -4.82 -9.37
N ARG A 32 -14.00 -4.45 -10.18
CA ARG A 32 -14.24 -3.70 -11.42
C ARG A 32 -14.83 -4.65 -12.45
N GLU A 33 -15.74 -4.17 -13.28
CA GLU A 33 -16.35 -4.96 -14.37
C GLU A 33 -15.33 -5.47 -15.40
N VAL A 34 -14.15 -4.83 -15.44
CA VAL A 34 -13.05 -5.19 -16.34
C VAL A 34 -11.99 -5.99 -15.58
N GLU A 35 -11.73 -7.19 -16.05
CA GLU A 35 -10.66 -8.05 -15.57
C GLU A 35 -9.34 -7.67 -16.26
N PHE A 36 -8.31 -7.30 -15.48
CA PHE A 36 -7.00 -6.93 -16.02
C PHE A 36 -6.19 -8.19 -16.32
N ASN A 37 -5.91 -8.43 -17.61
CA ASN A 37 -5.00 -9.49 -18.05
C ASN A 37 -3.60 -8.90 -18.27
N ILE A 38 -2.62 -9.34 -17.49
CA ILE A 38 -1.23 -8.82 -17.56
C ILE A 38 -0.39 -9.46 -18.68
N GLY A 39 -0.94 -10.42 -19.44
CA GLY A 39 -0.33 -10.97 -20.66
C GLY A 39 1.04 -11.64 -20.49
N ALA A 40 1.44 -11.97 -19.26
CA ALA A 40 2.76 -12.50 -18.92
C ALA A 40 2.68 -13.94 -18.41
N GLU A 41 3.69 -14.75 -18.73
CA GLU A 41 3.85 -16.08 -18.18
C GLU A 41 4.28 -16.02 -16.70
N PRO A 42 3.86 -16.98 -15.85
CA PRO A 42 4.26 -17.01 -14.45
C PRO A 42 5.79 -17.15 -14.29
N ILE A 43 6.39 -16.30 -13.45
CA ILE A 43 7.80 -16.38 -13.09
C ILE A 43 7.91 -16.64 -11.60
N SER A 44 8.63 -17.69 -11.22
CA SER A 44 8.99 -17.95 -9.83
C SER A 44 10.43 -17.51 -9.56
N LYS A 45 10.64 -16.74 -8.48
CA LYS A 45 11.97 -16.32 -8.01
C LYS A 45 12.09 -16.63 -6.52
N ALA A 46 13.31 -16.96 -6.09
CA ALA A 46 13.59 -17.16 -4.68
C ALA A 46 13.43 -15.83 -3.90
N PRO A 47 12.92 -15.86 -2.65
CA PRO A 47 12.88 -14.67 -1.81
C PRO A 47 14.28 -14.13 -1.51
N TYR A 48 14.38 -12.81 -1.35
CA TYR A 48 15.62 -12.17 -0.94
C TYR A 48 15.92 -12.44 0.54
N ARG A 49 17.21 -12.47 0.89
CA ARG A 49 17.63 -12.57 2.29
C ARG A 49 17.39 -11.23 2.98
N MET A 50 16.75 -11.29 4.15
CA MET A 50 16.47 -10.15 5.01
C MET A 50 17.01 -10.44 6.41
N ALA A 51 17.40 -9.40 7.14
CA ALA A 51 17.83 -9.50 8.53
C ALA A 51 16.64 -9.85 9.44
N PRO A 52 16.87 -10.41 10.65
CA PRO A 52 15.78 -10.76 11.57
C PRO A 52 14.83 -9.60 11.92
N VAL A 53 15.36 -8.37 12.00
CA VAL A 53 14.57 -7.16 12.28
C VAL A 53 13.62 -6.81 11.12
N GLU A 54 14.11 -6.93 9.89
CA GLU A 54 13.32 -6.67 8.68
C GLU A 54 12.24 -7.73 8.50
N LEU A 55 12.54 -8.99 8.80
CA LEU A 55 11.57 -10.08 8.75
C LEU A 55 10.44 -9.92 9.78
N LYS A 56 10.76 -9.40 10.97
CA LYS A 56 9.74 -9.08 11.98
C LYS A 56 8.81 -7.98 11.48
N GLU A 57 9.38 -6.89 10.99
CA GLU A 57 8.61 -5.77 10.45
C GLU A 57 7.73 -6.21 9.27
N LEU A 58 8.30 -6.94 8.33
CA LEU A 58 7.56 -7.48 7.18
C LEU A 58 6.39 -8.36 7.63
N LYS A 59 6.58 -9.19 8.65
CA LYS A 59 5.50 -10.02 9.19
C LYS A 59 4.38 -9.17 9.79
N ASP A 60 4.72 -8.14 10.55
CA ASP A 60 3.75 -7.26 11.19
C ASP A 60 2.93 -6.50 10.13
N GLN A 61 3.59 -6.01 9.06
CA GLN A 61 2.94 -5.39 7.91
C GLN A 61 2.02 -6.36 7.13
N LEU A 62 2.47 -7.59 6.90
CA LEU A 62 1.66 -8.59 6.21
C LEU A 62 0.39 -8.94 7.01
N GLN A 63 0.49 -9.00 8.34
CA GLN A 63 -0.64 -9.25 9.22
C GLN A 63 -1.67 -8.11 9.13
N GLU A 64 -1.21 -6.86 9.17
CA GLU A 64 -2.09 -5.70 8.98
C GLU A 64 -2.80 -5.75 7.63
N LEU A 65 -2.09 -6.07 6.55
CA LEU A 65 -2.68 -6.17 5.21
C LEU A 65 -3.72 -7.30 5.12
N LEU A 66 -3.50 -8.43 5.81
CA LEU A 66 -4.47 -9.52 5.89
C LEU A 66 -5.73 -9.11 6.65
N GLU A 67 -5.57 -8.42 7.79
CA GLU A 67 -6.69 -7.96 8.62
C GLU A 67 -7.53 -6.89 7.92
N ARG A 68 -6.88 -5.98 7.19
CA ARG A 68 -7.54 -5.00 6.31
C ARG A 68 -8.15 -5.65 5.05
N GLY A 69 -7.87 -6.93 4.82
CA GLY A 69 -8.40 -7.71 3.70
C GLY A 69 -7.76 -7.37 2.36
N PHE A 70 -6.64 -6.63 2.33
CA PHE A 70 -5.91 -6.21 1.12
C PHE A 70 -5.20 -7.35 0.40
N ILE A 71 -4.78 -8.38 1.15
CA ILE A 71 -4.17 -9.59 0.61
C ILE A 71 -4.91 -10.82 1.11
N ARG A 72 -4.73 -11.94 0.40
CA ARG A 72 -5.34 -13.24 0.72
C ARG A 72 -4.27 -14.31 0.66
N LEU A 73 -4.40 -15.33 1.50
CA LEU A 73 -3.59 -16.54 1.49
C LEU A 73 -4.09 -17.53 0.43
#